data_AF-A0A0M2P1L9-F1
#
_entry.id   AF-A0A0M2P1L9-F1
#
_cell.length_a   1.000
_cell.length_b   1.000
_cell.length_c   1.000
_cell.angle_alpha   90.00
_cell.angle_beta   90.00
_cell.angle_gamma   90.00
#
_symmetry.space_group_name_H-M   'P 1'
#
loop_
_entity.id
_entity.type
_entity.pdbx_description
1 polymer ?
#
loop_
_entity_poly.entity_id
_entity_poly.type
_entity_poly.pdbx_seq_one_letter_code
_entity_poly.pdbx_strand_id
1 'polypeptide(L)'
;MKNLLIRNLKLRKWTIVLYSVLLIISPLQLILNHDTLINKVLYSALVMVLVVISVLDSGHVFRFNKKLGYKQSYDFFASLPVSKLSLLNANYITVLVFTLVGAGILSLYGISNDNYSSNTININFTLPFSYIAINLFAIPLGFKRFIEQKAEYISFIPYVLGMLIFLPFIIAIIIIGCSLLFDYDFEHLRYFKDFFNYGFLLLSVVFLGVNYITQYKKLS
;
A
#
# COMPACT_ATOMS: atom_id res chain seq x y z
N MET A 1 -0.19 13.78 21.92
CA MET A 1 -0.47 13.19 20.58
C MET A 1 -0.29 14.18 19.42
N LYS A 2 -0.87 15.40 19.47
CA LYS A 2 -0.74 16.43 18.41
C LYS A 2 0.71 16.67 17.93
N ASN A 3 1.64 16.87 18.87
CA ASN A 3 3.04 17.12 18.54
C ASN A 3 3.72 15.94 17.82
N LEU A 4 3.32 14.70 18.12
CA LEU A 4 3.82 13.51 17.42
C LEU A 4 3.34 13.46 15.98
N LEU A 5 2.08 13.80 15.72
CA LEU A 5 1.55 13.87 14.36
C LEU A 5 2.25 14.96 13.55
N ILE A 6 2.46 16.15 14.13
CA ILE A 6 3.19 17.25 13.48
C ILE A 6 4.63 16.81 13.14
N ARG A 7 5.33 16.16 14.08
CA ARG A 7 6.65 15.57 13.84
C ARG A 7 6.60 14.61 12.66
N ASN A 8 5.65 13.68 12.67
CA ASN A 8 5.52 12.65 11.66
C ASN A 8 5.26 13.24 10.26
N LEU A 9 4.43 14.29 10.16
CA LEU A 9 4.21 15.04 8.93
C LEU A 9 5.48 15.76 8.44
N LYS A 10 6.22 16.41 9.35
CA LYS A 10 7.51 17.06 9.01
C LYS A 10 8.54 16.07 8.47
N LEU A 11 8.61 14.87 9.06
CA LEU A 11 9.49 13.79 8.57
C LEU A 11 9.12 13.30 7.16
N ARG A 12 7.90 13.60 6.71
CA ARG A 12 7.31 13.18 5.43
C ARG A 12 7.17 14.29 4.40
N LYS A 13 7.83 15.44 4.61
CA LYS A 13 7.75 16.59 3.69
C LYS A 13 7.92 16.24 2.21
N TRP A 14 8.85 15.35 1.88
CA TRP A 14 9.10 14.94 0.49
C TRP A 14 7.97 14.11 -0.11
N THR A 15 7.33 13.24 0.68
CA THR A 15 6.15 12.50 0.24
C THR A 15 4.98 13.46 -0.01
N ILE A 16 4.82 14.48 0.85
CA ILE A 16 3.81 15.52 0.66
C ILE A 16 4.07 16.28 -0.65
N VAL A 17 5.31 16.71 -0.89
CA VAL A 17 5.69 17.41 -2.14
C VAL A 17 5.39 16.54 -3.36
N LEU A 18 5.76 15.26 -3.33
CA LEU A 18 5.49 14.31 -4.42
C LEU A 18 3.98 14.17 -4.67
N TYR A 19 3.18 14.05 -3.61
CA TYR A 19 1.71 13.97 -3.72
C TYR A 19 1.10 15.24 -4.27
N SER A 20 1.57 16.42 -3.85
CA SER A 20 1.13 17.69 -4.42
C SER A 20 1.45 17.80 -5.91
N VAL A 21 2.65 17.41 -6.32
CA VAL A 21 3.07 17.42 -7.74
C VAL A 21 2.20 16.49 -8.57
N LEU A 22 1.97 15.26 -8.11
CA LEU A 22 1.06 14.32 -8.78
C LEU A 22 -0.36 14.91 -8.89
N LEU A 23 -0.90 15.47 -7.81
CA LEU A 23 -2.24 16.05 -7.84
C LEU A 23 -2.36 17.17 -8.89
N ILE A 24 -1.36 18.05 -8.99
CA ILE A 24 -1.31 19.13 -9.99
C ILE A 24 -1.21 18.59 -11.42
N ILE A 25 -0.47 17.50 -11.63
CA ILE A 25 -0.29 16.88 -12.95
C ILE A 25 -1.52 16.05 -13.35
N SER A 26 -2.30 15.55 -12.39
CA SER A 26 -3.46 14.68 -12.64
C SER A 26 -4.44 15.19 -13.71
N PRO A 27 -4.85 16.48 -13.80
CA PRO A 27 -5.75 16.94 -14.87
C PRO A 27 -5.14 16.85 -16.28
N LEU A 28 -3.82 16.88 -16.43
CA LEU A 28 -3.17 16.83 -17.75
C LEU A 28 -3.46 15.52 -18.49
N GLN A 29 -3.76 14.44 -17.77
CA GLN A 29 -4.11 13.16 -18.39
C GLN A 29 -5.41 13.23 -19.20
N LEU A 30 -6.33 14.13 -18.86
CA LEU A 30 -7.61 14.30 -19.55
C LEU A 30 -7.43 14.95 -20.93
N ILE A 31 -6.28 15.59 -21.16
CA ILE A 31 -5.94 16.26 -22.43
C ILE A 31 -5.32 15.25 -23.43
N LEU A 32 -4.86 14.09 -22.96
CA LEU A 32 -4.24 13.06 -23.79
C LEU A 32 -5.32 12.19 -24.47
N ASN A 33 -5.70 12.53 -25.71
CA ASN A 33 -6.58 11.68 -26.53
C ASN A 33 -5.89 10.38 -26.94
N HIS A 34 -6.58 9.24 -26.85
CA HIS A 34 -6.01 7.90 -27.04
C HIS A 34 -5.88 7.46 -28.51
N ASP A 35 -6.25 8.34 -29.44
CA ASP A 35 -6.44 7.97 -30.84
C ASP A 35 -5.11 7.90 -31.63
N THR A 36 -4.07 8.59 -31.14
CA THR A 36 -2.76 8.60 -31.81
C THR A 36 -1.78 7.64 -31.15
N LEU A 37 -0.92 6.99 -31.95
CA LEU A 37 0.16 6.13 -31.46
C LEU A 37 1.09 6.86 -30.47
N ILE A 38 1.36 8.15 -30.71
CA ILE A 38 2.22 8.98 -29.86
C ILE A 38 1.59 9.13 -28.46
N ASN A 39 0.29 9.42 -28.38
CA ASN A 39 -0.39 9.58 -27.10
C ASN A 39 -0.49 8.25 -26.33
N LYS A 40 -0.64 7.11 -27.03
CA LYS A 40 -0.58 5.77 -26.41
C LYS A 40 0.79 5.48 -25.79
N VAL A 41 1.88 5.82 -26.48
CA VAL A 41 3.25 5.66 -25.97
C VAL A 41 3.47 6.55 -24.75
N LEU A 42 3.09 7.84 -24.82
CA LEU A 42 3.19 8.78 -23.70
C LEU A 42 2.37 8.32 -22.48
N TYR A 43 1.15 7.84 -22.70
CA TYR A 43 0.31 7.29 -21.64
C TYR A 43 0.94 6.04 -21.00
N SER A 44 1.47 5.11 -21.80
CA SER A 44 2.15 3.91 -21.28
C SER A 44 3.38 4.26 -20.42
N ALA A 45 4.14 5.29 -20.81
CA ALA A 45 5.28 5.78 -20.05
C ALA A 45 4.83 6.41 -18.72
N LEU A 46 3.74 7.18 -18.73
CA LEU A 46 3.13 7.75 -17.54
C LEU A 46 2.68 6.64 -16.58
N VAL A 47 1.98 5.62 -17.07
CA VAL A 47 1.56 4.46 -16.27
C VAL A 47 2.77 3.74 -15.67
N MET A 48 3.85 3.52 -16.43
CA MET A 48 5.07 2.90 -15.91
C MET A 48 5.70 3.73 -14.79
N VAL A 49 5.78 5.06 -14.95
CA VAL A 49 6.28 5.97 -13.91
C VAL A 49 5.40 5.89 -12.66
N LEU A 50 4.07 5.85 -12.80
CA LEU A 50 3.15 5.69 -11.68
C LEU A 50 3.30 4.35 -10.97
N VAL A 51 3.49 3.25 -11.71
CA VAL A 51 3.79 1.93 -11.14
C VAL A 51 5.06 2.01 -10.31
N VAL A 52 6.15 2.56 -10.84
CA VAL A 52 7.42 2.72 -10.11
C VAL A 52 7.24 3.57 -8.86
N ILE A 53 6.55 4.71 -8.96
CA ILE A 53 6.23 5.56 -7.80
C ILE A 53 5.42 4.79 -6.77
N SER A 54 4.38 4.06 -7.19
CA SER A 54 3.52 3.28 -6.31
C SER A 54 4.31 2.19 -5.56
N VAL A 55 5.26 1.54 -6.22
CA VAL A 55 6.13 0.51 -5.64
C VAL A 55 7.12 1.13 -4.65
N LEU A 56 7.72 2.28 -4.99
CA LEU A 56 8.65 2.99 -4.10
C LEU A 56 7.96 3.64 -2.88
N ASP A 57 6.71 4.03 -3.04
CA ASP A 57 5.88 4.55 -1.95
C ASP A 57 5.18 3.43 -1.16
N SER A 58 5.05 2.23 -1.73
CA SER A 58 4.59 1.04 -1.02
C SER A 58 5.60 0.65 0.05
N GLY A 59 5.18 0.63 1.30
CA GLY A 59 6.05 0.46 2.46
C GLY A 59 6.37 1.77 3.17
N HIS A 60 5.35 2.64 3.30
CA HIS A 60 5.37 3.84 4.13
C HIS A 60 6.01 3.60 5.49
N VAL A 61 5.63 2.51 6.14
CA VAL A 61 6.10 2.10 7.47
C VAL A 61 7.63 2.01 7.54
N PHE A 62 8.27 1.42 6.52
CA PHE A 62 9.72 1.28 6.42
C PHE A 62 10.43 2.62 6.23
N ARG A 63 9.90 3.46 5.34
CA ARG A 63 10.45 4.81 5.13
C ARG A 63 10.26 5.68 6.36
N PHE A 64 9.20 5.45 7.12
CA PHE A 64 8.89 6.21 8.33
C PHE A 64 9.88 5.85 9.42
N ASN A 65 10.07 4.55 9.66
CA ASN A 65 11.07 4.03 10.58
C ASN A 65 12.50 4.52 10.24
N LYS A 66 12.88 4.50 8.96
CA LYS A 66 14.17 5.06 8.50
C LYS A 66 14.36 6.52 8.92
N LYS A 67 13.31 7.33 8.81
CA LYS A 67 13.34 8.75 9.20
C LYS A 67 13.30 8.98 10.72
N LEU A 68 12.85 7.99 11.49
CA LEU A 68 12.85 8.02 12.95
C LEU A 68 14.19 7.63 13.58
N GLY A 69 15.17 7.15 12.81
CA GLY A 69 16.49 6.72 13.34
C GLY A 69 16.69 5.20 13.40
N TYR A 70 15.95 4.43 12.59
CA TYR A 70 16.11 2.99 12.48
C TYR A 70 16.00 2.25 13.84
N LYS A 71 16.99 1.43 14.19
CA LYS A 71 16.98 0.54 15.37
C LYS A 71 16.96 1.32 16.68
N GLN A 72 17.59 2.50 16.72
CA GLN A 72 17.69 3.33 17.92
C GLN A 72 16.43 4.18 18.17
N SER A 73 15.51 4.24 17.20
CA SER A 73 14.30 5.05 17.33
C SER A 73 13.46 4.65 18.53
N TYR A 74 13.28 3.34 18.74
CA TYR A 74 12.49 2.83 19.85
C TYR A 74 13.06 3.23 21.21
N ASP A 75 14.37 3.06 21.43
CA ASP A 75 14.99 3.36 22.73
C ASP A 75 14.97 4.87 23.03
N PHE A 76 15.20 5.69 21.99
CA PHE A 76 15.11 7.14 22.11
C PHE A 76 13.69 7.60 22.44
N PHE A 77 12.67 7.14 21.69
CA PHE A 77 11.30 7.60 21.91
C PHE A 77 10.65 6.97 23.15
N ALA A 78 11.12 5.79 23.59
CA ALA A 78 10.75 5.21 24.87
C ALA A 78 11.28 6.01 26.07
N SER A 79 12.37 6.76 25.91
CA SER A 79 12.93 7.63 26.95
C SER A 79 12.21 8.98 27.07
N LEU A 80 11.39 9.36 26.08
CA LEU A 80 10.65 10.62 26.12
C LEU A 80 9.47 10.52 27.10
N PRO A 81 9.06 11.63 27.75
CA PRO A 81 7.91 11.68 28.65
C PRO A 81 6.60 11.68 27.86
N VAL A 82 6.37 10.63 27.07
CA VAL A 82 5.25 10.50 26.13
C VAL A 82 4.62 9.12 26.32
N SER A 83 3.29 9.07 26.36
CA SER A 83 2.61 7.78 26.56
C SER A 83 2.83 6.86 25.35
N LYS A 84 3.18 5.60 25.63
CA LYS A 84 3.42 4.56 24.61
C LYS A 84 2.21 4.36 23.70
N LEU A 85 1.01 4.48 24.24
CA LEU A 85 -0.26 4.45 23.48
C LEU A 85 -0.36 5.63 22.50
N SER A 86 0.03 6.85 22.91
CA SER A 86 -0.01 7.99 22.00
C SER A 86 1.00 7.87 20.85
N LEU A 87 2.11 7.18 21.09
CA LEU A 87 3.13 6.88 20.11
C LEU A 87 2.67 5.79 19.12
N LEU A 88 2.03 4.71 19.61
CA LEU A 88 1.35 3.71 18.78
C LEU A 88 0.36 4.38 17.84
N ASN A 89 -0.58 5.14 18.40
CA ASN A 89 -1.68 5.75 17.65
C ASN A 89 -1.17 6.76 16.63
N ALA A 90 -0.19 7.59 17.00
CA ALA A 90 0.39 8.57 16.08
C ALA A 90 1.04 7.88 14.87
N ASN A 91 1.76 6.77 15.07
CA ASN A 91 2.46 6.06 14.00
C ASN A 91 1.47 5.33 13.08
N TYR A 92 0.46 4.64 13.64
CA TYR A 92 -0.60 4.00 12.85
C TYR A 92 -1.40 5.01 12.02
N ILE A 93 -1.87 6.10 12.63
CA ILE A 93 -2.61 7.16 11.93
C ILE A 93 -1.77 7.76 10.81
N THR A 94 -0.49 8.01 11.05
CA THR A 94 0.40 8.55 10.01
C THR A 94 0.46 7.62 8.81
N VAL A 95 0.70 6.32 9.02
CA VAL A 95 0.77 5.35 7.93
C VAL A 95 -0.57 5.27 7.18
N LEU A 96 -1.69 5.20 7.91
CA LEU A 96 -3.02 5.13 7.31
C LEU A 96 -3.33 6.35 6.45
N VAL A 97 -3.09 7.56 6.97
CA VAL A 97 -3.33 8.82 6.25
C VAL A 97 -2.51 8.88 4.96
N PHE A 98 -1.21 8.60 5.02
CA PHE A 98 -0.36 8.61 3.82
C PHE A 98 -0.75 7.53 2.81
N THR A 99 -1.19 6.35 3.29
CA THR A 99 -1.65 5.26 2.43
C THR A 99 -2.95 5.62 1.71
N LEU A 100 -3.93 6.19 2.42
CA LEU A 100 -5.21 6.58 1.83
C LEU A 100 -5.07 7.78 0.88
N VAL A 101 -4.27 8.79 1.25
CA VAL A 101 -4.01 9.95 0.37
C VAL A 101 -3.27 9.51 -0.89
N GLY A 102 -2.24 8.66 -0.77
CA GLY A 102 -1.51 8.13 -1.92
C GLY A 102 -2.42 7.30 -2.84
N ALA A 103 -3.27 6.44 -2.27
CA ALA A 103 -4.25 5.68 -3.04
C ALA A 103 -5.30 6.56 -3.73
N GLY A 104 -5.78 7.61 -3.05
CA GLY A 104 -6.69 8.59 -3.61
C GLY A 104 -6.07 9.30 -4.82
N ILE A 105 -4.83 9.75 -4.71
CA ILE A 105 -4.11 10.36 -5.84
C ILE A 105 -3.93 9.36 -6.98
N LEU A 106 -3.52 8.12 -6.69
CA LEU A 106 -3.39 7.07 -7.71
C LEU A 106 -4.74 6.76 -8.39
N SER A 107 -5.85 6.84 -7.67
CA SER A 107 -7.19 6.62 -8.24
C SER A 107 -7.60 7.72 -9.22
N LEU A 108 -7.05 8.93 -9.09
CA LEU A 108 -7.24 9.98 -10.08
C LEU A 108 -6.61 9.60 -11.41
N TYR A 109 -5.57 8.77 -11.41
CA TYR A 109 -4.84 8.35 -12.62
C TYR A 109 -5.47 7.16 -13.37
N GLY A 110 -6.78 6.99 -13.25
CA GLY A 110 -7.53 5.91 -13.90
C GLY A 110 -7.95 6.29 -15.32
N ILE A 111 -7.27 5.78 -16.34
CA ILE A 111 -7.87 5.62 -17.67
C ILE A 111 -8.05 4.13 -17.96
N SER A 112 -9.28 3.82 -18.36
CA SER A 112 -9.91 2.52 -18.58
C SER A 112 -8.99 1.48 -19.24
N ASN A 113 -8.67 0.43 -18.50
CA ASN A 113 -7.99 -0.77 -19.03
C ASN A 113 -8.92 -1.67 -19.87
N ASP A 114 -10.10 -1.21 -20.25
CA ASP A 114 -11.09 -2.04 -20.94
C ASP A 114 -10.76 -2.30 -22.42
N ASN A 115 -9.79 -1.58 -22.99
CA ASN A 115 -9.46 -1.67 -24.42
C ASN A 115 -8.17 -2.43 -24.76
N TYR A 116 -7.45 -2.97 -23.77
CA TYR A 116 -6.26 -3.78 -24.02
C TYR A 116 -6.37 -5.14 -23.34
N SER A 117 -6.61 -6.14 -24.19
CA SER A 117 -6.65 -7.60 -23.96
C SER A 117 -7.98 -8.20 -23.46
N SER A 118 -8.88 -8.43 -24.42
CA SER A 118 -9.99 -9.39 -24.31
C SER A 118 -9.55 -10.86 -24.34
N ASN A 119 -8.25 -11.17 -24.55
CA ASN A 119 -7.79 -12.54 -24.81
C ASN A 119 -6.51 -12.97 -24.06
N THR A 120 -6.10 -12.24 -23.02
CA THR A 120 -5.02 -12.68 -22.12
C THR A 120 -5.49 -12.51 -20.69
N ILE A 121 -5.06 -13.40 -19.80
CA ILE A 121 -5.38 -13.36 -18.36
C ILE A 121 -5.06 -11.96 -17.84
N ASN A 122 -6.10 -11.13 -17.74
CA ASN A 122 -5.95 -9.72 -17.46
C ASN A 122 -5.98 -9.54 -15.95
N ILE A 123 -4.82 -9.80 -15.31
CA ILE A 123 -4.61 -9.52 -13.89
C ILE A 123 -4.46 -8.00 -13.74
N ASN A 124 -5.54 -7.29 -14.01
CA ASN A 124 -5.69 -5.86 -13.78
C ASN A 124 -5.83 -5.66 -12.27
N PHE A 125 -4.70 -5.72 -11.56
CA PHE A 125 -4.59 -5.08 -10.27
C PHE A 125 -4.91 -3.61 -10.45
N THR A 126 -6.00 -3.16 -9.83
CA THR A 126 -6.21 -1.74 -9.65
C THR A 126 -5.09 -1.25 -8.73
N LEU A 127 -4.13 -0.54 -9.32
CA LEU A 127 -2.98 0.09 -8.65
C LEU A 127 -3.31 0.68 -7.26
N PRO A 128 -4.46 1.36 -7.05
CA PRO A 128 -4.82 1.87 -5.74
C PRO A 128 -5.07 0.79 -4.67
N PHE A 129 -5.75 -0.31 -5.01
CA PHE A 129 -6.11 -1.35 -4.03
C PHE A 129 -4.90 -2.20 -3.63
N SER A 130 -4.03 -2.57 -4.58
CA SER A 130 -2.75 -3.23 -4.25
C SER A 130 -1.85 -2.31 -3.42
N TYR A 131 -1.77 -1.03 -3.77
CA TYR A 131 -1.00 -0.05 -3.02
C TYR A 131 -1.45 0.08 -1.56
N ILE A 132 -2.76 0.14 -1.32
CA ILE A 132 -3.30 0.16 0.05
C ILE A 132 -2.86 -1.10 0.78
N ALA A 133 -3.17 -2.26 0.21
CA ALA A 133 -3.00 -3.50 0.92
C ALA A 133 -1.52 -3.83 1.20
N ILE A 134 -0.59 -3.57 0.26
CA ILE A 134 0.85 -3.71 0.48
C ILE A 134 1.33 -2.81 1.63
N ASN A 135 0.79 -1.59 1.75
CA ASN A 135 1.13 -0.70 2.86
C ASN A 135 0.56 -1.18 4.20
N LEU A 136 -0.68 -1.69 4.22
CA LEU A 136 -1.30 -2.18 5.45
C LEU A 136 -0.61 -3.45 5.96
N PHE A 137 -0.23 -4.38 5.07
CA PHE A 137 0.55 -5.58 5.42
C PHE A 137 1.96 -5.28 5.92
N ALA A 138 2.53 -4.13 5.54
CA ALA A 138 3.89 -3.79 5.93
C ALA A 138 4.01 -3.64 7.45
N ILE A 139 2.92 -3.21 8.12
CA ILE A 139 2.88 -3.03 9.57
C ILE A 139 2.99 -4.38 10.32
N PRO A 140 2.09 -5.36 10.13
CA PRO A 140 2.18 -6.67 10.81
C PRO A 140 3.37 -7.50 10.41
N LEU A 141 3.80 -7.45 9.15
CA LEU A 141 4.93 -8.26 8.72
C LEU A 141 6.24 -7.64 9.19
N GLY A 142 6.44 -6.34 8.97
CA GLY A 142 7.72 -5.65 9.15
C GLY A 142 8.06 -5.19 10.57
N PHE A 143 7.08 -5.05 11.46
CA PHE A 143 7.25 -4.29 12.70
C PHE A 143 6.72 -5.02 13.93
N LYS A 144 7.57 -5.16 14.94
CA LYS A 144 7.27 -5.90 16.18
C LYS A 144 6.67 -5.03 17.28
N ARG A 145 7.11 -3.76 17.40
CA ARG A 145 6.65 -2.82 18.44
C ARG A 145 6.47 -1.41 17.89
N PHE A 146 5.26 -0.85 18.05
CA PHE A 146 4.92 0.56 17.80
C PHE A 146 5.29 1.15 16.44
N ILE A 147 5.57 0.31 15.44
CA ILE A 147 6.13 0.73 14.14
C ILE A 147 7.58 1.30 14.25
N GLU A 148 8.14 1.40 15.46
CA GLU A 148 9.51 1.92 15.71
C GLU A 148 10.56 0.81 15.77
N GLN A 149 10.16 -0.40 16.16
CA GLN A 149 11.06 -1.56 16.09
C GLN A 149 10.78 -2.38 14.84
N LYS A 150 11.58 -2.13 13.80
CA LYS A 150 11.61 -2.96 12.58
C LYS A 150 12.18 -4.34 12.91
N ALA A 151 11.56 -5.40 12.39
CA ALA A 151 12.15 -6.72 12.36
C ALA A 151 13.46 -6.70 11.55
N GLU A 152 14.56 -7.17 12.13
CA GLU A 152 15.89 -7.07 11.52
C GLU A 152 16.00 -7.84 10.20
N TYR A 153 15.24 -8.92 10.06
CA TYR A 153 15.26 -9.82 8.89
C TYR A 153 14.44 -9.30 7.69
N ILE A 154 13.64 -8.23 7.84
CA ILE A 154 12.75 -7.76 6.77
C ILE A 154 13.32 -6.51 6.12
N SER A 155 13.95 -6.69 4.97
CA SER A 155 14.42 -5.59 4.12
C SER A 155 13.29 -5.03 3.25
N PHE A 156 13.34 -3.73 2.99
CA PHE A 156 12.30 -3.01 2.23
C PHE A 156 12.11 -3.56 0.81
N ILE A 157 13.20 -3.72 0.05
CA ILE A 157 13.14 -4.17 -1.35
C ILE A 157 12.61 -5.62 -1.46
N PRO A 158 13.14 -6.60 -0.71
CA PRO A 158 12.59 -7.96 -0.71
C PRO A 158 11.15 -8.03 -0.22
N TYR A 159 10.75 -7.17 0.74
CA TYR A 159 9.36 -7.09 1.18
C TYR A 159 8.44 -6.66 0.04
N VAL A 160 8.77 -5.56 -0.65
CA VAL A 160 7.91 -5.03 -1.72
C VAL A 160 7.85 -6.00 -2.90
N LEU A 161 9.00 -6.54 -3.34
CA LEU A 161 9.04 -7.53 -4.42
C LEU A 161 8.35 -8.83 -4.02
N GLY A 162 8.56 -9.29 -2.79
CA GLY A 162 7.87 -10.46 -2.24
C GLY A 162 6.37 -10.25 -2.24
N MET A 163 5.87 -9.12 -1.75
CA MET A 163 4.44 -8.82 -1.77
C MET A 163 3.90 -8.63 -3.19
N LEU A 164 4.68 -8.19 -4.17
CA LEU A 164 4.19 -8.12 -5.56
C LEU A 164 4.09 -9.50 -6.22
N ILE A 165 4.95 -10.45 -5.82
CA ILE A 165 5.01 -11.80 -6.43
C ILE A 165 4.17 -12.82 -5.64
N PHE A 166 4.37 -12.95 -4.32
CA PHE A 166 3.68 -13.93 -3.48
C PHE A 166 2.18 -13.71 -3.40
N LEU A 167 1.74 -12.46 -3.51
CA LEU A 167 0.35 -12.07 -3.36
C LEU A 167 -0.53 -12.63 -4.48
N PRO A 168 -0.19 -12.51 -5.78
CA PRO A 168 -0.84 -13.25 -6.85
C PRO A 168 -0.89 -14.77 -6.60
N PHE A 169 0.22 -15.36 -6.13
CA PHE A 169 0.35 -16.81 -5.94
C PHE A 169 -0.53 -17.35 -4.80
N ILE A 170 -0.53 -16.70 -3.63
CA ILE A 170 -1.37 -17.11 -2.49
C ILE A 170 -2.85 -17.10 -2.90
N ILE A 171 -3.25 -16.11 -3.69
CA ILE A 171 -4.63 -15.95 -4.11
C ILE A 171 -5.02 -17.03 -5.12
N ALA A 172 -4.17 -17.33 -6.10
CA ALA A 172 -4.38 -18.45 -7.00
C ALA A 172 -4.59 -19.78 -6.23
N ILE A 173 -3.79 -20.01 -5.18
CA ILE A 173 -3.91 -21.21 -4.34
C ILE A 173 -5.23 -21.24 -3.56
N ILE A 174 -5.65 -20.14 -2.93
CA ILE A 174 -6.91 -20.09 -2.17
C ILE A 174 -8.11 -20.39 -3.07
N ILE A 175 -8.13 -19.81 -4.28
CA ILE A 175 -9.23 -20.03 -5.23
C ILE A 175 -9.25 -21.45 -5.76
N ILE A 176 -8.11 -22.01 -6.16
CA ILE A 176 -8.03 -23.41 -6.57
C ILE A 176 -8.51 -24.30 -5.42
N GLY A 177 -8.10 -24.00 -4.18
CA GLY A 177 -8.57 -24.70 -2.99
C GLY A 177 -10.09 -24.61 -2.80
N CYS A 178 -10.69 -23.42 -2.94
CA CYS A 178 -12.14 -23.24 -2.87
C CYS A 178 -12.87 -23.95 -4.01
N SER A 179 -12.34 -23.92 -5.23
CA SER A 179 -12.89 -24.63 -6.40
C SER A 179 -13.00 -26.12 -6.12
N LEU A 180 -11.91 -26.71 -5.59
CA LEU A 180 -11.82 -28.12 -5.29
C LEU A 180 -12.68 -28.54 -4.09
N LEU A 181 -12.91 -27.65 -3.13
CA LEU A 181 -13.69 -27.94 -1.92
C LEU A 181 -15.21 -27.77 -2.11
N PHE A 182 -15.63 -26.88 -3.00
CA PHE A 182 -17.04 -26.51 -3.16
C PHE A 182 -17.64 -26.89 -4.53
N ASP A 183 -16.87 -27.59 -5.38
CA ASP A 183 -17.27 -27.99 -6.75
C ASP A 183 -17.87 -26.82 -7.54
N TYR A 184 -17.29 -25.64 -7.32
CA TYR A 184 -17.81 -24.39 -7.87
C TYR A 184 -17.16 -24.11 -9.22
N ASP A 185 -17.97 -24.08 -10.27
CA ASP A 185 -17.50 -23.78 -11.62
C ASP A 185 -17.28 -22.27 -11.79
N PHE A 186 -16.03 -21.91 -12.02
CA PHE A 186 -15.60 -20.51 -12.14
C PHE A 186 -15.85 -19.92 -13.54
N GLU A 187 -16.83 -20.42 -14.31
CA GLU A 187 -17.18 -19.84 -15.63
C GLU A 187 -17.60 -18.36 -15.56
N HIS A 188 -17.94 -17.84 -14.37
CA HIS A 188 -18.19 -16.43 -14.08
C HIS A 188 -16.97 -15.63 -13.54
N LEU A 189 -15.74 -16.00 -13.91
CA LEU A 189 -14.48 -15.28 -13.64
C LEU A 189 -14.47 -13.78 -14.01
N ARG A 190 -15.53 -13.25 -14.63
CA ARG A 190 -15.68 -11.82 -14.89
C ARG A 190 -15.75 -10.98 -13.59
N TYR A 191 -16.30 -11.52 -12.50
CA TYR A 191 -16.32 -10.88 -11.16
C TYR A 191 -15.07 -11.19 -10.32
N PHE A 192 -14.18 -12.04 -10.83
CA PHE A 192 -12.97 -12.47 -10.13
C PHE A 192 -12.00 -11.32 -9.85
N LYS A 193 -11.84 -10.41 -10.82
CA LYS A 193 -10.98 -9.24 -10.69
C LYS A 193 -11.40 -8.36 -9.50
N ASP A 194 -12.71 -8.18 -9.32
CA ASP A 194 -13.25 -7.36 -8.25
C ASP A 194 -13.13 -8.09 -6.90
N PHE A 195 -13.49 -9.39 -6.87
CA PHE A 195 -13.33 -10.21 -5.66
C PHE A 195 -11.87 -10.27 -5.19
N PHE A 196 -10.93 -10.35 -6.13
CA PHE A 196 -9.49 -10.34 -5.86
C PHE A 196 -9.05 -9.03 -5.18
N ASN A 197 -9.43 -7.89 -5.75
CA ASN A 197 -9.03 -6.59 -5.23
C ASN A 197 -9.69 -6.27 -3.88
N TYR A 198 -10.99 -6.53 -3.74
CA TYR A 198 -11.74 -6.26 -2.51
C TYR A 198 -11.41 -7.26 -1.39
N GLY A 199 -11.25 -8.54 -1.72
CA GLY A 199 -10.86 -9.57 -0.76
C GLY A 199 -9.48 -9.31 -0.18
N PHE A 200 -8.53 -8.86 -1.00
CA PHE A 200 -7.18 -8.54 -0.54
C PHE A 200 -7.14 -7.28 0.33
N LEU A 201 -7.91 -6.26 -0.04
CA LEU A 201 -8.09 -5.07 0.80
C LEU A 201 -8.68 -5.46 2.15
N LEU A 202 -9.73 -6.29 2.16
CA LEU A 202 -10.36 -6.77 3.40
C LEU A 202 -9.37 -7.53 4.28
N LEU A 203 -8.60 -8.47 3.72
CA LEU A 203 -7.60 -9.24 4.46
C LEU A 203 -6.52 -8.33 5.07
N SER A 204 -6.07 -7.32 4.31
CA SER A 204 -5.07 -6.35 4.78
C SER A 204 -5.58 -5.49 5.95
N VAL A 205 -6.86 -5.09 5.90
CA VAL A 205 -7.52 -4.34 6.98
C VAL A 205 -7.68 -5.20 8.22
N VAL A 206 -8.11 -6.45 8.08
CA VAL A 206 -8.24 -7.39 9.19
C VAL A 206 -6.89 -7.63 9.87
N PHE A 207 -5.84 -7.90 9.09
CA PHE A 207 -4.49 -8.12 9.64
C PHE A 207 -3.95 -6.90 10.39
N LEU A 208 -4.19 -5.70 9.87
CA LEU A 208 -3.80 -4.46 10.54
C LEU A 208 -4.59 -4.25 11.84
N GLY A 209 -5.90 -4.52 11.82
CA GLY A 209 -6.77 -4.43 12.99
C GLY A 209 -6.36 -5.40 14.10
N VAL A 210 -6.15 -6.68 13.76
CA VAL A 210 -5.67 -7.71 14.70
C VAL A 210 -4.32 -7.32 15.29
N ASN A 211 -3.39 -6.82 14.48
CA ASN A 211 -2.08 -6.38 14.96
C ASN A 211 -2.20 -5.18 15.91
N TYR A 212 -3.00 -4.17 15.55
CA TYR A 212 -3.23 -3.02 16.41
C TYR A 212 -3.81 -3.43 17.77
N ILE A 213 -4.82 -4.30 17.79
CA ILE A 213 -5.41 -4.84 19.03
C ILE A 213 -4.37 -5.61 19.85
N THR A 214 -3.55 -6.43 19.19
CA THR A 214 -2.48 -7.20 19.86
C THR A 214 -1.43 -6.29 20.48
N GLN A 215 -1.05 -5.22 19.79
CA GLN A 215 -0.10 -4.23 20.33
C GLN A 215 -0.72 -3.42 21.46
N TYR A 216 -1.99 -3.02 21.32
CA TYR A 216 -2.73 -2.30 22.36
C TYR A 216 -2.82 -3.12 23.66
N LYS A 217 -3.15 -4.42 23.57
CA LYS A 217 -3.21 -5.32 24.74
C LYS A 217 -1.85 -5.50 25.44
N LYS A 218 -0.73 -5.35 24.73
CA LYS A 218 0.61 -5.42 25.34
C LYS A 218 1.01 -4.12 26.05
N LEU A 219 0.17 -3.08 25.96
CA LEU A 219 0.44 -1.74 26.49
C LEU A 219 -0.43 -1.35 27.67
N SER A 220 -1.64 -1.90 27.72
CA SER A 220 -2.48 -1.89 28.89
C SER A 220 -1.94 -2.84 29.95
#